data_AF-A0A2T2VLN6-F1
#
_entry.id   AF-A0A2T2VLN6-F1
#
_cell.length_a   1.000
_cell.length_b   1.000
_cell.length_c   1.000
_cell.angle_alpha   90.00
_cell.angle_beta   90.00
_cell.angle_gamma   90.00
#
_symmetry.space_group_name_H-M   'P 1'
#
loop_
_entity.id
_entity.type
_entity.pdbx_description
1 polymer ?
#
loop_
_entity_poly.entity_id
_entity_poly.type
_entity_poly.pdbx_seq_one_letter_code
_entity_poly.pdbx_strand_id
1 'polypeptide(L)'
;MKKFLFVLRSIGLTIVGVVIAVVVTSVLHKLFSLFLDPLPMADLAAADWSGRSELMNQYMLDNPSAVYTMLVAHAFGAGFAVYWSVRTAQVPSWRTHKGVKPFTGAIVLVALWVWGDLQNDLVNVPVGIFWTVVDVVTTLLVSLLAFLLAGGFRKHEGPASVTSDEDVYRG
;
A
#
# COMPACT_ATOMS: atom_id res chain seq x y z
N MET A 1 -9.03 27.46 13.22
CA MET A 1 -7.77 27.33 12.46
C MET A 1 -6.98 26.05 12.77
N LYS A 2 -6.59 25.76 14.03
CA LYS A 2 -5.75 24.57 14.33
C LYS A 2 -6.35 23.23 13.86
N LYS A 3 -7.65 22.98 14.13
CA LYS A 3 -8.35 21.75 13.69
C LYS A 3 -8.37 21.57 12.16
N PHE A 4 -8.59 22.66 11.41
CA PHE A 4 -8.60 22.64 9.94
C PHE A 4 -7.22 22.27 9.37
N LEU A 5 -6.14 22.85 9.91
CA LEU A 5 -4.77 22.50 9.51
C LEU A 5 -4.41 21.04 9.85
N PHE A 6 -4.93 20.48 10.95
CA PHE A 6 -4.74 19.07 11.27
C PHE A 6 -5.41 18.14 10.25
N VAL A 7 -6.65 18.46 9.85
CA VAL A 7 -7.36 17.68 8.82
C VAL A 7 -6.62 17.74 7.49
N LEU A 8 -6.20 18.93 7.05
CA LEU A 8 -5.41 19.09 5.82
C LEU A 8 -4.10 18.30 5.84
N ARG A 9 -3.41 18.26 6.99
CA ARG A 9 -2.19 17.44 7.15
C ARG A 9 -2.48 15.97 7.00
N SER A 10 -3.52 15.45 7.65
CA SER A 10 -3.91 14.04 7.50
C SER A 10 -4.27 13.69 6.06
N ILE A 11 -5.03 14.55 5.38
CA ILE A 11 -5.36 14.37 3.96
C ILE A 11 -4.09 14.37 3.11
N GLY A 12 -3.21 15.36 3.31
CA GLY A 12 -1.95 15.47 2.57
C GLY A 12 -1.05 14.24 2.77
N LEU A 13 -0.93 13.73 4.01
CA LEU A 13 -0.17 12.51 4.29
C LEU A 13 -0.79 11.30 3.60
N THR A 14 -2.11 11.14 3.60
CA THR A 14 -2.77 10.06 2.86
C THR A 14 -2.50 10.16 1.37
N ILE A 15 -2.60 11.35 0.77
CA ILE A 15 -2.30 11.57 -0.66
C ILE A 15 -0.87 11.16 -0.98
N VAL A 16 0.11 11.60 -0.18
CA VAL A 16 1.51 11.22 -0.38
C VAL A 16 1.70 9.71 -0.22
N GLY A 17 1.03 9.08 0.74
CA GLY A 17 1.05 7.64 0.91
C GLY A 17 0.52 6.88 -0.32
N VAL A 18 -0.61 7.33 -0.89
CA VAL A 18 -1.14 6.76 -2.13
C VAL A 18 -0.16 6.94 -3.29
N VAL A 19 0.45 8.13 -3.43
CA VAL A 19 1.48 8.38 -4.46
C VAL A 19 2.66 7.42 -4.30
N ILE A 20 3.14 7.20 -3.07
CA ILE A 20 4.21 6.24 -2.81
C ILE A 20 3.81 4.84 -3.26
N ALA A 21 2.61 4.39 -2.90
CA ALA A 21 2.14 3.06 -3.29
C ALA A 21 2.06 2.92 -4.82
N VAL A 22 1.52 3.93 -5.53
CA VAL A 22 1.48 3.96 -7.00
C VAL A 22 2.88 3.90 -7.59
N VAL A 23 3.82 4.73 -7.11
CA VAL A 23 5.19 4.77 -7.63
C VAL A 23 5.90 3.44 -7.41
N VAL A 24 5.87 2.89 -6.19
CA VAL A 24 6.52 1.62 -5.87
C VAL A 24 5.96 0.49 -6.72
N THR A 25 4.63 0.39 -6.81
CA THR A 25 3.95 -0.60 -7.65
C THR A 25 4.33 -0.47 -9.11
N SER A 26 4.34 0.76 -9.64
CA SER A 26 4.70 1.04 -11.04
C SER A 26 6.15 0.67 -11.35
N VAL A 27 7.07 0.97 -10.43
CA VAL A 27 8.49 0.61 -10.57
C VAL A 27 8.66 -0.91 -10.55
N LEU A 28 7.98 -1.61 -9.65
CA LEU A 28 8.04 -3.07 -9.57
C LEU A 28 7.43 -3.72 -10.83
N HIS A 29 6.26 -3.28 -11.27
CA HIS A 29 5.68 -3.74 -12.54
C HIS A 29 6.63 -3.49 -13.72
N LYS A 30 7.29 -2.33 -13.78
CA LYS A 30 8.27 -2.02 -14.83
C LYS A 30 9.52 -2.90 -14.75
N LEU A 31 9.95 -3.27 -13.55
CA LEU A 31 11.06 -4.19 -13.35
C LEU A 31 10.67 -5.62 -13.79
N PHE A 32 9.48 -6.08 -13.41
CA PHE A 32 8.99 -7.41 -13.77
C PHE A 32 8.66 -7.55 -15.26
N SER A 33 8.27 -6.45 -15.92
CA SER A 33 8.06 -6.45 -17.38
C SER A 33 9.33 -6.74 -18.19
N LEU A 34 10.52 -6.79 -17.57
CA LEU A 34 11.75 -7.25 -18.23
C LEU A 34 11.76 -8.77 -18.45
N PHE A 35 10.85 -9.50 -17.81
CA PHE A 35 10.78 -10.97 -17.80
C PHE A 35 9.43 -11.52 -18.26
N LEU A 36 8.52 -10.65 -18.71
CA LEU A 36 7.17 -10.98 -19.13
C LEU A 36 6.92 -10.43 -20.52
N ASP A 37 6.04 -11.08 -21.27
CA ASP A 37 5.50 -10.48 -22.49
C ASP A 37 4.73 -9.18 -22.15
N PRO A 38 4.61 -8.25 -23.11
CA PRO A 38 3.82 -7.04 -22.89
C PRO A 38 2.36 -7.38 -22.58
N LEU A 39 1.84 -6.83 -21.48
CA LEU A 39 0.41 -6.90 -21.17
C LEU A 39 -0.40 -6.24 -22.32
N PRO A 40 -1.45 -6.87 -22.86
CA PRO A 40 -2.18 -6.38 -24.04
C PRO A 40 -3.15 -5.23 -23.68
N MET A 41 -2.59 -4.12 -23.18
CA MET A 41 -3.36 -3.00 -22.63
C MET A 41 -4.31 -2.33 -23.63
N ALA A 42 -3.93 -2.28 -24.91
CA ALA A 42 -4.78 -1.71 -25.95
C ALA A 42 -6.04 -2.57 -26.17
N ASP A 43 -5.87 -3.89 -26.20
CA ASP A 43 -6.97 -4.84 -26.38
C ASP A 43 -7.86 -4.89 -25.14
N LEU A 44 -7.27 -4.85 -23.94
CA LEU A 44 -8.00 -4.76 -22.67
C LEU A 44 -8.86 -3.49 -22.60
N ALA A 45 -8.32 -2.35 -23.05
CA ALA A 45 -9.05 -1.08 -23.06
C ALA A 45 -10.21 -1.07 -24.07
N ALA A 46 -10.07 -1.77 -25.20
CA ALA A 46 -11.08 -1.86 -26.24
C ALA A 46 -12.17 -2.90 -25.96
N ALA A 47 -11.87 -3.92 -25.15
CA ALA A 47 -12.78 -5.01 -24.84
C ALA A 47 -13.84 -4.63 -23.79
N ASP A 48 -14.97 -5.34 -23.85
CA ASP A 48 -15.93 -5.41 -22.76
C ASP A 48 -15.41 -6.32 -21.63
N TRP A 49 -16.18 -6.47 -20.55
CA TRP A 49 -15.71 -7.24 -19.39
C TRP A 49 -15.42 -8.71 -19.71
N SER A 50 -16.27 -9.35 -20.54
CA SER A 50 -16.07 -10.75 -20.94
C SER A 50 -14.81 -10.89 -21.79
N GLY A 51 -14.60 -9.98 -22.75
CA GLY A 51 -13.41 -9.98 -23.59
C GLY A 51 -12.13 -9.76 -22.80
N ARG A 52 -12.14 -8.84 -21.81
CA ARG A 52 -10.98 -8.65 -20.91
C ARG A 52 -10.63 -9.92 -20.13
N SER A 53 -11.65 -10.64 -19.66
CA SER A 53 -11.45 -11.88 -18.89
C SER A 53 -10.81 -12.97 -19.74
N GLU A 54 -11.23 -13.11 -21.00
CA GLU A 54 -10.63 -14.07 -21.94
C GLU A 54 -9.18 -13.69 -22.27
N LEU A 55 -8.94 -12.41 -22.58
CA LEU A 55 -7.59 -11.90 -22.86
C LEU A 55 -6.64 -12.13 -21.69
N MET A 56 -7.09 -11.86 -20.46
CA MET A 56 -6.27 -12.07 -19.27
C MET A 56 -6.05 -13.55 -18.96
N ASN A 57 -7.04 -14.42 -19.16
CA ASN A 57 -6.87 -15.85 -19.00
C ASN A 57 -5.80 -16.38 -19.96
N GLN A 58 -5.88 -16.01 -21.24
CA GLN A 58 -4.89 -16.42 -22.24
C GLN A 58 -3.50 -15.86 -21.92
N TYR A 59 -3.40 -14.58 -21.59
CA TYR A 59 -2.14 -13.95 -21.21
C TYR A 59 -1.50 -14.65 -20.00
N MET A 60 -2.26 -15.01 -18.96
CA MET A 60 -1.74 -15.72 -17.79
C MET A 60 -1.32 -17.17 -18.10
N LEU A 61 -1.94 -17.83 -19.07
CA LEU A 61 -1.49 -19.15 -19.55
C LEU A 61 -0.13 -19.04 -20.26
N ASP A 62 0.03 -18.01 -21.09
CA ASP A 62 1.27 -17.76 -21.83
C ASP A 62 2.38 -17.20 -20.91
N ASN A 63 1.99 -16.48 -19.86
CA ASN A 63 2.87 -15.85 -18.88
C ASN A 63 2.52 -16.25 -17.43
N PRO A 64 2.76 -17.51 -17.01
CA PRO A 64 2.33 -18.00 -15.68
C PRO A 64 2.93 -17.23 -14.50
N SER A 65 4.08 -16.58 -14.69
CA SER A 65 4.73 -15.81 -13.63
C SER A 65 4.11 -14.42 -13.41
N ALA A 66 3.28 -13.92 -14.34
CA ALA A 66 2.72 -12.58 -14.30
C ALA A 66 1.89 -12.34 -13.04
N VAL A 67 1.07 -13.32 -12.63
CA VAL A 67 0.24 -13.19 -11.43
C VAL A 67 1.10 -13.05 -10.16
N TYR A 68 2.17 -13.84 -10.01
CA TYR A 68 3.04 -13.74 -8.84
C TYR A 68 3.78 -12.41 -8.78
N THR A 69 4.22 -11.89 -9.93
CA THR A 69 4.87 -10.59 -9.99
C THR A 69 3.91 -9.44 -9.65
N MET A 70 2.64 -9.56 -10.04
CA MET A 70 1.58 -8.63 -9.68
C MET A 70 1.34 -8.63 -8.16
N LEU A 71 1.17 -9.81 -7.56
CA LEU A 71 1.00 -9.98 -6.11
C LEU A 71 2.14 -9.29 -5.33
N VAL A 72 3.38 -9.47 -5.79
CA VAL A 72 4.54 -8.81 -5.18
C VAL A 72 4.47 -7.29 -5.38
N ALA A 73 4.19 -6.81 -6.59
CA ALA A 73 4.12 -5.38 -6.86
C ALA A 73 3.07 -4.66 -6.00
N HIS A 74 1.85 -5.21 -5.94
CA HIS A 74 0.73 -4.63 -5.19
C HIS A 74 1.01 -4.66 -3.69
N ALA A 75 1.39 -5.81 -3.15
CA ALA A 75 1.63 -5.97 -1.72
C ALA A 75 2.78 -5.09 -1.21
N PHE A 76 3.88 -4.98 -1.96
CA PHE A 76 4.97 -4.09 -1.59
C PHE A 76 4.61 -2.61 -1.78
N GLY A 77 3.83 -2.25 -2.80
CA GLY A 77 3.30 -0.89 -2.97
C GLY A 77 2.55 -0.42 -1.72
N ALA A 78 1.55 -1.21 -1.31
CA ALA A 78 0.78 -0.96 -0.10
C ALA A 78 1.67 -0.96 1.16
N GLY A 79 2.52 -1.97 1.31
CA GLY A 79 3.42 -2.12 2.46
C GLY A 79 4.34 -0.91 2.64
N PHE A 80 4.96 -0.41 1.57
CA PHE A 80 5.82 0.77 1.63
C PHE A 80 5.06 2.03 2.04
N ALA A 81 3.86 2.23 1.49
CA ALA A 81 3.02 3.37 1.87
C ALA A 81 2.59 3.32 3.34
N VAL A 82 2.23 2.14 3.85
CA VAL A 82 1.89 1.92 5.26
C VAL A 82 3.09 2.18 6.15
N TYR A 83 4.25 1.58 5.82
CA TYR A 83 5.49 1.79 6.57
C TYR A 83 5.83 3.28 6.66
N TRP A 84 5.83 3.97 5.51
CA TRP A 84 6.10 5.39 5.43
C TRP A 84 5.11 6.22 6.26
N SER A 85 3.81 5.94 6.15
CA SER A 85 2.75 6.68 6.85
C SER A 85 2.92 6.55 8.36
N VAL A 86 3.15 5.33 8.86
CA VAL A 86 3.36 5.07 10.29
C VAL A 86 4.62 5.74 10.80
N ARG A 87 5.73 5.68 10.06
CA ARG A 87 6.99 6.35 10.44
C ARG A 87 6.86 7.87 10.43
N THR A 88 6.19 8.42 9.43
CA THR A 88 6.00 9.87 9.31
C THR A 88 5.10 10.41 10.42
N ALA A 89 4.07 9.67 10.81
CA ALA A 89 3.21 10.01 11.94
C ALA A 89 3.96 10.03 13.29
N GLN A 90 5.11 9.34 13.41
CA GLN A 90 5.96 9.39 14.60
C GLN A 90 6.76 10.69 14.71
N VAL A 91 6.96 11.44 13.62
CA VAL A 91 7.78 12.66 13.61
C VAL A 91 7.05 13.78 14.37
N PRO A 92 7.66 14.40 15.41
CA PRO A 92 6.98 15.34 16.31
C PRO A 92 6.27 16.51 15.61
N SER A 93 6.86 17.06 14.54
CA SER A 93 6.28 18.17 13.76
C SER A 93 5.01 17.77 12.97
N TRP A 94 4.82 16.48 12.74
CA TRP A 94 3.74 15.91 11.94
C TRP A 94 2.69 15.17 12.77
N ARG A 95 2.90 15.06 14.10
CA ARG A 95 1.93 14.48 15.02
C ARG A 95 0.66 15.33 15.05
N THR A 96 -0.48 14.67 14.86
CA THR A 96 -1.80 15.32 14.89
C THR A 96 -2.32 15.53 16.31
N HIS A 97 -1.83 14.76 17.30
CA HIS A 97 -2.04 14.96 18.74
C HIS A 97 -1.07 14.10 19.57
N LYS A 98 -0.72 14.52 20.80
CA LYS A 98 -0.05 13.63 21.78
C LYS A 98 -0.97 12.42 22.05
N GLY A 99 -0.46 11.20 21.90
CA GLY A 99 -1.15 9.97 22.32
C GLY A 99 -2.12 9.33 21.30
N VAL A 100 -2.31 9.89 20.11
CA VAL A 100 -3.15 9.26 19.06
C VAL A 100 -2.30 8.26 18.27
N LYS A 101 -2.77 7.01 18.18
CA LYS A 101 -2.09 5.93 17.43
C LYS A 101 -2.17 6.19 15.92
N PRO A 102 -1.13 5.86 15.13
CA PRO A 102 -1.08 6.11 13.69
C PRO A 102 -2.00 5.19 12.86
N PHE A 103 -2.85 4.40 13.54
CA PHE A 103 -3.65 3.33 12.97
C PHE A 103 -4.67 3.84 11.94
N THR A 104 -5.31 4.99 12.16
CA THR A 104 -6.35 5.50 11.26
C THR A 104 -5.82 5.82 9.86
N GLY A 105 -4.63 6.42 9.75
CA GLY A 105 -4.02 6.73 8.46
C GLY A 105 -3.62 5.46 7.69
N ALA A 106 -3.05 4.48 8.39
CA ALA A 106 -2.69 3.20 7.81
C ALA A 106 -3.92 2.43 7.30
N ILE A 107 -5.02 2.38 8.08
CA ILE A 107 -6.28 1.74 7.64
C ILE A 107 -6.79 2.40 6.37
N VAL A 108 -6.85 3.73 6.33
CA VAL A 108 -7.38 4.45 5.16
C VAL A 108 -6.53 4.15 3.92
N LEU A 109 -5.21 4.14 4.04
CA LEU A 109 -4.31 3.79 2.94
C LEU A 109 -4.54 2.36 2.44
N VAL A 110 -4.59 1.39 3.35
CA VAL A 110 -4.85 0.00 3.00
C VAL A 110 -6.22 -0.18 2.36
N ALA A 111 -7.26 0.48 2.88
CA ALA A 111 -8.60 0.40 2.31
C ALA A 111 -8.68 0.99 0.89
N LEU A 112 -8.02 2.14 0.66
CA LEU A 112 -7.93 2.73 -0.67
C LEU A 112 -7.15 1.84 -1.64
N TRP A 113 -6.09 1.20 -1.15
CA TRP A 113 -5.28 0.30 -1.96
C TRP A 113 -6.03 -0.98 -2.32
N VAL A 114 -6.67 -1.63 -1.35
CA VAL A 114 -7.51 -2.82 -1.57
C VAL A 114 -8.67 -2.50 -2.53
N TRP A 115 -9.26 -1.31 -2.45
CA TRP A 115 -10.24 -0.88 -3.45
C TRP A 115 -9.63 -0.78 -4.86
N GLY A 116 -8.41 -0.24 -4.97
CA GLY A 116 -7.62 -0.21 -6.21
C GLY A 116 -7.36 -1.61 -6.77
N ASP A 117 -6.88 -2.54 -5.94
CA ASP A 117 -6.65 -3.94 -6.30
C ASP A 117 -7.96 -4.58 -6.80
N LEU A 118 -9.06 -4.46 -6.06
CA LEU A 118 -10.37 -4.99 -6.49
C LEU A 118 -10.85 -4.41 -7.82
N GLN A 119 -10.73 -3.09 -8.01
CA GLN A 119 -11.12 -2.45 -9.25
C GLN A 119 -10.24 -2.91 -10.41
N ASN A 120 -8.95 -3.07 -10.18
CA ASN A 120 -8.03 -3.51 -11.20
C ASN A 120 -8.27 -4.98 -11.56
N ASP A 121 -8.24 -5.85 -10.57
CA ASP A 121 -8.18 -7.31 -10.72
C ASP A 121 -9.52 -7.96 -11.06
N LEU A 122 -10.63 -7.22 -10.90
CA LEU A 122 -11.97 -7.68 -11.28
C LEU A 122 -12.54 -6.94 -12.48
N VAL A 123 -12.02 -5.78 -12.87
CA VAL A 123 -12.67 -4.92 -13.89
C VAL A 123 -11.74 -4.48 -15.01
N ASN A 124 -10.55 -3.99 -14.67
CA ASN A 124 -9.63 -3.40 -15.67
C ASN A 124 -8.71 -4.47 -16.28
N VAL A 125 -8.13 -5.31 -15.44
CA VAL A 125 -7.18 -6.38 -15.75
C VAL A 125 -7.67 -7.63 -14.99
N PRO A 126 -8.78 -8.25 -15.42
CA PRO A 126 -9.46 -9.28 -14.65
C PRO A 126 -8.63 -10.57 -14.54
N VAL A 127 -7.95 -10.76 -13.40
CA VAL A 127 -7.17 -11.98 -13.10
C VAL A 127 -8.01 -13.09 -12.46
N GLY A 128 -9.29 -12.80 -12.20
CA GLY A 128 -10.25 -13.74 -11.62
C GLY A 128 -10.30 -13.72 -10.10
N ILE A 129 -11.41 -14.21 -9.55
CA ILE A 129 -11.76 -14.09 -8.12
C ILE A 129 -10.70 -14.73 -7.22
N PHE A 130 -10.22 -15.93 -7.59
CA PHE A 130 -9.22 -16.64 -6.79
C PHE A 130 -7.95 -15.79 -6.61
N TRP A 131 -7.38 -15.29 -7.69
CA TRP A 131 -6.15 -14.49 -7.65
C TRP A 131 -6.37 -13.13 -7.00
N THR A 132 -7.53 -12.50 -7.21
CA THR A 132 -7.91 -11.27 -6.49
C THR A 132 -7.92 -11.48 -4.97
N VAL A 133 -8.48 -12.59 -4.50
CA VAL A 133 -8.51 -12.90 -3.05
C VAL A 133 -7.10 -13.10 -2.52
N VAL A 134 -6.25 -13.81 -3.26
CA VAL A 134 -4.83 -13.99 -2.90
C VAL A 134 -4.11 -12.65 -2.86
N ASP A 135 -4.37 -11.74 -3.80
CA ASP A 135 -3.78 -10.40 -3.83
C ASP A 135 -4.16 -9.60 -2.61
N VAL A 136 -5.46 -9.44 -2.36
CA VAL A 136 -5.96 -8.68 -1.20
C VAL A 136 -5.41 -9.25 0.11
N VAL A 137 -5.39 -10.57 0.29
CA VAL A 137 -4.84 -11.19 1.51
C VAL A 137 -3.34 -10.92 1.63
N THR A 138 -2.57 -11.05 0.55
CA THR A 138 -1.13 -10.80 0.56
C THR A 138 -0.82 -9.34 0.85
N THR A 139 -1.54 -8.41 0.21
CA THR A 139 -1.50 -6.97 0.46
C THR A 139 -1.77 -6.64 1.93
N LEU A 140 -2.79 -7.26 2.53
CA LEU A 140 -3.13 -7.07 3.94
C LEU A 140 -2.03 -7.58 4.87
N LEU A 141 -1.48 -8.77 4.60
CA LEU A 141 -0.42 -9.37 5.42
C LEU A 141 0.88 -8.56 5.37
N VAL A 142 1.31 -8.14 4.16
CA VAL A 142 2.50 -7.30 3.98
C VAL A 142 2.30 -5.93 4.59
N SER A 143 1.11 -5.33 4.45
CA SER A 143 0.76 -4.06 5.10
C SER A 143 0.78 -4.18 6.62
N LEU A 144 0.28 -5.27 7.19
CA LEU A 144 0.34 -5.53 8.63
C LEU A 144 1.79 -5.65 9.10
N LEU A 145 2.61 -6.42 8.37
CA LEU A 145 4.04 -6.55 8.68
C LEU A 145 4.73 -5.18 8.63
N ALA A 146 4.50 -4.39 7.58
CA ALA A 146 5.03 -3.03 7.45
C ALA A 146 4.59 -2.12 8.60
N PHE A 147 3.32 -2.19 9.02
CA PHE A 147 2.80 -1.46 10.17
C PHE A 147 3.52 -1.85 11.46
N LEU A 148 3.73 -3.15 11.69
CA LEU A 148 4.45 -3.67 12.86
C LEU A 148 5.91 -3.20 12.87
N LEU A 149 6.62 -3.36 11.75
CA LEU A 149 8.02 -2.95 11.59
C LEU A 149 8.20 -1.44 11.76
N ALA A 150 7.25 -0.65 11.28
CA ALA A 150 7.25 0.80 11.47
C ALA A 150 6.97 1.22 12.93
N GLY A 151 6.62 0.28 13.82
CA GLY A 151 6.28 0.55 15.21
C GLY A 151 4.87 1.08 15.40
N GLY A 152 3.92 0.65 14.58
CA GLY A 152 2.54 1.18 14.59
C GLY A 152 1.78 0.98 15.91
N PHE A 153 2.17 -0.01 16.73
CA PHE A 153 1.64 -0.18 18.09
C PHE A 153 2.44 0.53 19.19
N ARG A 154 3.64 1.04 18.89
CA ARG A 154 4.44 1.77 19.87
C ARG A 154 3.70 3.05 20.23
N LYS A 155 3.54 3.31 21.53
CA LYS A 155 3.05 4.62 21.98
C LYS A 155 4.03 5.66 21.48
N HIS A 156 3.53 6.74 20.89
CA HIS A 156 4.36 7.89 20.60
C HIS A 156 4.76 8.52 21.93
N GLU A 157 5.89 8.09 22.48
CA GLU A 157 6.52 8.79 23.58
C GLU A 157 6.68 10.24 23.16
N GLY A 158 6.19 11.16 24.00
CA GLY A 158 6.57 12.56 23.87
C GLY A 158 8.10 12.68 24.00
N PRO A 159 8.68 13.88 24.01
CA PRO A 159 9.96 13.98 24.67
C PRO A 159 9.73 13.37 26.06
N ALA A 160 10.37 12.24 26.34
CA ALA A 160 10.53 11.82 27.70
C ALA A 160 11.08 13.07 28.39
N SER A 161 10.40 13.54 29.44
CA SER A 161 11.15 14.25 30.45
C SER A 161 12.11 13.20 30.98
N VAL A 162 13.28 13.09 30.35
CA VAL A 162 14.41 12.37 30.93
C VAL A 162 14.73 13.18 32.18
N THR A 163 14.17 12.75 33.31
CA THR A 163 14.44 13.36 34.61
C THR A 163 15.66 12.70 35.28
N SER A 164 16.25 11.68 34.66
CA SER A 164 17.44 10.99 35.14
C SER A 164 18.18 10.25 34.03
N ASP A 165 19.50 10.26 34.11
CA ASP A 165 20.45 9.72 33.11
C ASP A 165 20.40 8.18 32.94
N GLU A 166 19.72 7.46 33.84
CA GLU A 166 19.62 5.99 33.84
C GLU A 166 18.75 5.43 32.68
N ASP A 167 17.82 6.22 32.14
CA ASP A 167 16.86 5.75 31.12
C ASP A 167 17.41 5.78 29.68
N VAL A 168 18.59 6.35 29.47
CA VAL A 168 19.18 6.55 28.12
C VAL A 168 19.74 5.25 27.53
N TYR A 169 20.07 4.24 28.34
CA TYR A 169 20.89 3.10 27.91
C TYR A 169 20.14 1.76 27.73
N ARG A 170 18.81 1.75 27.67
CA ARG A 170 18.03 0.50 27.50
C ARG A 170 17.12 0.44 26.26
N GLY A 171 17.29 1.35 25.31
CA GLY A 171 16.55 1.38 24.04
C GLY A 171 17.19 0.53 22.94
#